data_AF-A0A2A3MQB7-F1
#
_entry.id   AF-A0A2A3MQB7-F1
#
_cell.length_a   1.000
_cell.length_b   1.000
_cell.length_c   1.000
_cell.angle_alpha   90.00
_cell.angle_beta   90.00
_cell.angle_gamma   90.00
#
_symmetry.space_group_name_H-M   'P 1'
#
loop_
_entity.id
_entity.type
_entity.pdbx_description
1 polymer ?
#
loop_
_entity_poly.entity_id
_entity_poly.type
_entity_poly.pdbx_seq_one_letter_code
_entity_poly.pdbx_strand_id
1 'polypeptide(L)' 'MGQADEGRLRDAARTIYDTVYPSEEWTPVPFEDAERLETVHYRNAVAAARFFQPVEQGALL' A
#
# COMPACT_ATOMS: atom_id res chain seq x y z
N MET A 1 11.23 -14.92 -8.89
CA MET A 1 10.23 -13.98 -8.36
C MET A 1 10.98 -13.03 -7.45
N GLY A 2 11.43 -11.90 -7.98
CA GLY A 2 12.38 -11.03 -7.29
C GLY A 2 12.23 -9.61 -7.79
N GLN A 3 12.29 -8.65 -6.88
CA GLN A 3 12.26 -7.19 -7.07
C GLN A 3 10.98 -6.60 -7.69
N ALA A 4 10.49 -7.13 -8.81
CA ALA A 4 9.31 -6.59 -9.51
C ALA A 4 8.00 -6.79 -8.72
N ASP A 5 7.87 -7.92 -8.02
CA ASP A 5 6.69 -8.20 -7.17
C ASP A 5 6.70 -7.34 -5.90
N GLU A 6 7.89 -7.02 -5.38
CA GLU A 6 8.07 -6.16 -4.22
C GLU A 6 7.78 -4.69 -4.54
N GLY A 7 8.24 -4.21 -5.71
CA GLY A 7 7.89 -2.88 -6.23
C GLY A 7 6.39 -2.71 -6.44
N ARG A 8 5.73 -3.68 -7.10
CA ARG A 8 4.27 -3.66 -7.29
C ARG A 8 3.50 -3.69 -5.97
N LEU A 9 3.98 -4.47 -4.99
CA LEU A 9 3.37 -4.50 -3.66
C LEU A 9 3.50 -3.14 -2.96
N ARG A 10 4.67 -2.51 -3.04
CA ARG A 10 4.92 -1.21 -2.43
C ARG A 10 4.04 -0.11 -3.04
N ASP A 11 3.89 -0.09 -4.35
CA ASP A 11 3.05 0.88 -5.04
C ASP A 11 1.57 0.70 -4.69
N ALA A 12 1.08 -0.55 -4.64
CA ALA A 12 -0.28 -0.84 -4.20
C ALA A 12 -0.51 -0.43 -2.73
N ALA A 13 0.44 -0.71 -1.84
CA ALA A 13 0.38 -0.29 -0.45
C ALA A 13 0.35 1.25 -0.33
N ARG A 14 1.13 1.97 -1.13
CA ARG A 14 1.11 3.44 -1.18
C ARG A 14 -0.27 3.96 -1.60
N THR A 15 -0.83 3.46 -2.69
CA THR A 15 -2.16 3.87 -3.15
C THR A 15 -3.23 3.65 -2.09
N ILE A 16 -3.20 2.50 -1.41
CA ILE A 16 -4.15 2.21 -0.32
C ILE A 16 -3.93 3.16 0.86
N TYR A 17 -2.68 3.37 1.26
CA TYR A 17 -2.34 4.25 2.37
C TYR A 17 -2.82 5.69 2.13
N ASP A 18 -2.50 6.27 0.98
CA ASP A 18 -2.87 7.64 0.63
C ASP A 18 -4.38 7.81 0.51
N THR A 19 -5.10 6.74 0.13
CA THR A 19 -6.57 6.76 0.03
C THR A 19 -7.25 6.67 1.40
N VAL A 20 -6.75 5.81 2.29
CA VAL A 20 -7.36 5.54 3.61
C VAL A 20 -6.91 6.55 4.67
N TYR A 21 -5.71 7.10 4.52
CA TYR A 21 -5.11 8.05 5.46
C TYR A 21 -4.69 9.34 4.74
N PRO A 22 -5.66 10.11 4.21
CA PRO A 22 -5.39 11.21 3.27
C PRO A 22 -4.81 12.47 3.93
N SER A 23 -4.76 12.53 5.27
CA SER A 23 -4.34 13.72 6.01
C SER A 23 -3.80 13.37 7.39
N GLU A 24 -3.22 14.38 8.04
CA GLU A 24 -2.64 14.29 9.39
C GLU A 24 -3.63 13.90 10.48
N GLU A 25 -4.94 14.07 10.24
CA GLU A 25 -6.02 13.61 11.13
C GLU A 25 -6.03 12.08 11.28
N TRP A 26 -5.69 11.37 10.20
CA TRP A 26 -5.75 9.91 10.13
C TRP A 26 -4.39 9.25 10.40
N THR A 27 -3.30 9.92 10.06
CA THR A 27 -1.94 9.45 10.30
C THR A 27 -0.98 10.62 10.49
N PRO A 28 -0.10 10.61 11.50
CA PRO A 28 0.80 11.74 11.77
C PRO A 28 1.97 11.86 10.77
N VAL A 29 2.13 10.91 9.84
CA VAL A 29 3.30 10.84 8.95
C VAL A 29 2.92 10.39 7.53
N PRO A 30 3.65 10.84 6.49
CA PRO A 30 3.47 10.37 5.12
C PRO A 30 3.91 8.90 4.93
N PHE A 31 3.56 8.30 3.79
CA PHE A 31 3.82 6.88 3.51
C PHE A 31 5.29 6.46 3.71
N GLU A 32 6.25 7.24 3.24
CA GLU A 32 7.69 6.93 3.35
C GLU A 32 8.15 6.83 4.81
N ASP A 33 7.66 7.74 5.66
CA ASP A 33 7.96 7.70 7.08
C ASP A 33 7.19 6.59 7.79
N ALA A 34 5.95 6.34 7.38
CA ALA A 34 5.13 5.24 7.88
C ALA A 34 5.77 3.87 7.60
N GLU A 35 6.38 3.71 6.42
CA GLU A 35 7.16 2.55 5.98
C GLU A 35 8.42 2.40 6.82
N ARG A 36 9.23 3.45 6.93
CA ARG A 36 10.47 3.46 7.73
C ARG A 36 10.24 3.16 9.22
N LEU A 37 9.12 3.63 9.77
CA LEU A 37 8.74 3.45 11.17
C LEU A 37 7.90 2.19 11.42
N GLU A 38 7.57 1.42 10.39
CA GLU A 38 6.72 0.22 10.45
C GLU A 38 5.39 0.44 11.18
N THR A 39 4.77 1.60 10.95
CA THR A 39 3.53 1.98 11.66
C THR A 39 2.38 1.00 11.40
N VAL A 40 1.39 1.00 12.28
CA VAL A 40 0.17 0.17 12.09
C VAL A 40 -0.55 0.51 10.78
N HIS A 41 -0.60 1.79 10.39
CA HIS A 41 -1.21 2.26 9.16
C HIS A 41 -0.51 1.68 7.92
N TYR A 42 0.83 1.72 7.91
CA TYR A 42 1.63 1.11 6.85
C TYR A 42 1.40 -0.41 6.77
N ARG A 43 1.46 -1.10 7.91
CA ARG A 43 1.24 -2.54 7.97
C ARG A 43 -0.16 -2.95 7.48
N ASN A 44 -1.18 -2.16 7.79
CA ASN A 44 -2.53 -2.38 7.30
C ASN A 44 -2.63 -2.22 5.78
N ALA A 45 -2.00 -1.19 5.22
CA ALA A 45 -1.96 -0.97 3.78
C ALA A 45 -1.22 -2.10 3.04
N VAL A 46 -0.09 -2.56 3.57
CA VAL A 46 0.65 -3.71 3.03
C VAL A 46 -0.18 -5.00 3.11
N ALA A 47 -0.88 -5.23 4.22
CA ALA A 47 -1.77 -6.38 4.35
C ALA A 47 -2.88 -6.33 3.30
N ALA A 48 -3.55 -5.19 3.14
CA ALA A 48 -4.59 -5.00 2.14
C ALA A 48 -4.07 -5.23 0.71
N ALA A 49 -2.88 -4.69 0.37
CA ALA A 49 -2.24 -4.88 -0.93
C ALA A 49 -1.87 -6.35 -1.22
N ARG A 50 -1.57 -7.14 -0.18
CA ARG A 50 -1.35 -8.60 -0.32
C ARG A 50 -2.65 -9.37 -0.54
N PHE A 51 -3.76 -8.95 0.07
CA PHE A 51 -5.06 -9.59 -0.09
C PHE A 51 -5.73 -9.24 -1.42
N PHE A 52 -5.55 -8.02 -1.91
CA PHE A 52 -6.04 -7.56 -3.21
C PHE A 52 -4.86 -7.28 -4.13
N GLN A 53 -4.32 -8.36 -4.74
CA GLN A 53 -3.51 -8.19 -5.93
C GLN A 53 -4.39 -7.49 -6.99
N PRO A 54 -3.96 -6.36 -7.58
CA PRO A 54 -4.69 -5.73 -8.66
C PRO A 54 -4.97 -6.79 -9.74
N VAL A 55 -6.23 -7.06 -10.02
CA VAL A 55 -6.60 -7.85 -11.18
C VAL A 55 -6.12 -7.03 -12.38
N GLU A 56 -5.20 -7.57 -13.18
CA GLU A 56 -4.81 -6.88 -14.41
C GLU A 56 -6.07 -6.57 -15.21
N GLN A 57 -6.22 -5.31 -15.61
CA GLN A 57 -7.38 -4.84 -16.38
C GLN A 57 -7.41 -5.62 -17.70
N GLY A 58 -8.27 -6.64 -17.78
CA GLY A 58 -8.34 -7.57 -18.91
C GLY A 58 -9.01 -8.92 -18.62
N ALA A 59 -9.23 -9.30 -17.36
CA ALA A 59 -9.89 -10.57 -17.00
C ALA A 59 -11.44 -10.54 -17.00
N LEU A 60 -12.04 -9.49 -17.55
CA LEU A 60 -13.49 -9.35 -17.73
C LEU A 60 -13.78 -9.23 -19.24
N LEU A 61 -13.55 -10.33 -19.97
CA LEU A 61 -14.06 -10.58 -21.31
C LEU A 61 -14.66 -11.99 -21.35
#